data_AF-R0BJP3-F1
#
_entry.id   AF-R0BJP3-F1
#
_cell.length_a   1.000
_cell.length_b   1.000
_cell.length_c   1.000
_cell.angle_alpha   90.00
_cell.angle_beta   90.00
_cell.angle_gamma   90.00
#
_symmetry.space_group_name_H-M   'P 1'
#
loop_
_entity.id
_entity.type
_entity.pdbx_description
1 polymer ?
#
loop_
_entity_poly.entity_id
_entity_poly.type
_entity_poly.pdbx_seq_one_letter_code
_entity_poly.pdbx_strand_id
1 'polypeptide(L)'
;MSKKEFVEIVTLLRGAYFRNELLKNVAEADVWYECLRDLEFEWTKKAIIQWVQENKFPPAISEIRDLAKKIEQCAYENGDAKIWQ
;
A
#
# COMPACT_ATOMS: atom_id res chain seq x y z
N MET A 1 -9.86 2.66 -1.82
CA MET A 1 -8.94 3.20 -2.86
C MET A 1 -9.45 2.96 -4.30
N SER A 2 -9.35 3.98 -5.16
CA SER A 2 -9.67 3.94 -6.60
C SER A 2 -8.58 3.26 -7.45
N LYS A 3 -8.91 2.89 -8.70
CA LYS A 3 -7.92 2.32 -9.63
C LYS A 3 -6.76 3.29 -9.95
N LYS A 4 -7.04 4.60 -10.02
CA LYS A 4 -6.01 5.61 -10.30
C LYS A 4 -4.97 5.69 -9.18
N GLU A 5 -5.46 5.74 -7.95
CA GLU A 5 -4.62 5.70 -6.73
C GLU A 5 -3.85 4.38 -6.64
N PHE A 6 -4.49 3.26 -7.01
CA PHE A 6 -3.82 1.96 -7.05
C PHE A 6 -2.63 1.95 -8.04
N VAL A 7 -2.78 2.54 -9.22
CA VAL A 7 -1.67 2.66 -10.19
C VAL A 7 -0.49 3.45 -9.60
N GLU A 8 -0.76 4.48 -8.78
CA GLU A 8 0.27 5.26 -8.12
C GLU A 8 1.09 4.41 -7.13
N ILE A 9 0.41 3.60 -6.29
CA ILE A 9 1.12 2.74 -5.33
C ILE A 9 1.96 1.66 -6.03
N VAL A 10 1.46 1.09 -7.12
CA VAL A 10 2.17 0.08 -7.91
C VAL A 10 3.40 0.68 -8.58
N THR A 11 3.27 1.91 -9.08
CA THR A 11 4.40 2.65 -9.68
C THR A 11 5.51 2.87 -8.66
N LEU A 12 5.16 3.22 -7.42
CA LEU A 12 6.13 3.40 -6.34
C LEU A 12 6.86 2.09 -5.98
N LEU A 13 6.13 0.98 -5.83
CA LEU A 13 6.72 -0.34 -5.58
C LEU A 13 7.67 -0.78 -6.71
N ARG A 14 7.26 -0.61 -7.96
CA ARG A 14 8.08 -0.98 -9.13
C ARG A 14 9.33 -0.11 -9.26
N GLY A 15 9.24 1.18 -8.90
CA GLY A 15 10.39 2.09 -8.87
C GLY A 15 11.39 1.74 -7.77
N ALA A 16 10.92 1.30 -6.60
CA ALA A 16 11.77 0.91 -5.48
C ALA A 16 12.52 -0.41 -5.72
N TYR A 17 11.90 -1.35 -6.44
CA TYR A 17 12.42 -2.71 -6.59
C TYR A 17 12.71 -3.05 -8.06
N PHE A 18 13.74 -2.37 -8.61
CA PHE A 18 14.09 -2.30 -10.04
C PHE A 18 14.38 -3.63 -10.78
N ARG A 19 14.20 -4.80 -10.16
CA ARG A 19 14.40 -6.12 -10.78
C ARG A 19 13.30 -7.14 -10.47
N ASN A 20 12.26 -6.72 -9.77
CA ASN A 20 11.26 -7.66 -9.30
C ASN A 20 10.13 -7.78 -10.32
N GLU A 21 9.78 -9.03 -10.56
CA GLU A 21 8.72 -9.49 -11.44
C GLU A 21 7.32 -9.19 -10.88
N LEU A 22 7.20 -8.15 -10.06
CA LEU A 22 5.99 -7.79 -9.34
C LEU A 22 5.00 -7.16 -10.32
N LEU A 23 3.78 -7.70 -10.35
CA LEU A 23 2.68 -7.18 -11.16
C LEU A 23 3.03 -7.19 -12.65
N LYS A 24 3.49 -8.36 -13.12
CA LYS A 24 3.92 -8.62 -14.50
C LYS A 24 2.79 -8.50 -15.52
N ASN A 25 1.58 -8.87 -15.11
CA ASN A 25 0.43 -8.98 -15.98
C ASN A 25 -0.82 -8.39 -15.32
N VAL A 26 -1.86 -8.23 -16.13
CA VAL A 26 -3.13 -7.62 -15.71
C VAL A 26 -3.81 -8.45 -14.62
N ALA A 27 -3.76 -9.78 -14.70
CA ALA A 27 -4.38 -10.65 -13.71
C ALA A 27 -3.76 -10.48 -12.30
N GLU A 28 -2.43 -10.38 -12.22
CA GLU A 28 -1.74 -10.07 -10.96
C GLU A 28 -2.13 -8.70 -10.42
N ALA A 29 -2.20 -7.68 -11.29
CA ALA A 29 -2.62 -6.33 -10.90
C ALA A 29 -4.06 -6.29 -10.40
N ASP A 30 -4.97 -7.05 -11.02
CA ASP A 30 -6.36 -7.16 -10.59
C ASP A 30 -6.48 -7.84 -9.23
N VAL A 31 -5.72 -8.93 -8.97
CA VAL A 31 -5.68 -9.57 -7.64
C VAL A 31 -5.23 -8.59 -6.57
N TRP A 32 -4.15 -7.85 -6.82
CA TRP A 32 -3.65 -6.85 -5.87
C TRP A 32 -4.65 -5.71 -5.66
N TYR A 33 -5.31 -5.26 -6.73
CA TYR A 33 -6.33 -4.23 -6.62
C TYR A 33 -7.50 -4.72 -5.75
N GLU A 34 -8.05 -5.90 -6.01
CA GLU A 34 -9.16 -6.44 -5.22
C GLU A 34 -8.78 -6.64 -3.75
N CYS A 35 -7.53 -6.99 -3.47
CA CYS A 35 -7.06 -7.16 -2.08
C CYS A 35 -6.69 -5.87 -1.36
N LEU A 36 -6.56 -4.72 -2.03
CA LEU A 36 -6.14 -3.45 -1.42
C LEU A 36 -7.17 -2.32 -1.60
N ARG A 37 -8.16 -2.50 -2.47
CA ARG A 37 -9.16 -1.46 -2.79
C ARG A 37 -10.05 -1.04 -1.63
N ASP A 38 -10.19 -1.88 -0.61
CA ASP A 38 -10.95 -1.58 0.60
C ASP A 38 -10.18 -0.66 1.57
N LEU A 39 -8.85 -0.56 1.43
CA LEU A 39 -8.04 0.34 2.24
C LEU A 39 -8.11 1.78 1.72
N GLU A 40 -7.88 2.71 2.63
CA GLU A 40 -7.67 4.11 2.30
C GLU A 40 -6.32 4.33 1.63
N PHE A 41 -6.31 5.18 0.59
CA PHE A 41 -5.13 5.42 -0.23
C PHE A 41 -3.97 6.02 0.59
N GLU A 42 -4.28 6.96 1.48
CA GLU A 42 -3.27 7.65 2.29
C GLU A 42 -2.44 6.67 3.13
N TRP A 43 -3.10 5.81 3.89
CA TRP A 43 -2.44 4.85 4.79
C TRP A 43 -1.68 3.78 4.02
N THR A 44 -2.26 3.31 2.90
CA THR A 44 -1.61 2.36 2.01
C THR A 44 -0.32 2.93 1.40
N LYS A 45 -0.35 4.18 0.95
CA LYS A 45 0.83 4.86 0.39
C LYS A 45 1.91 5.06 1.45
N LYS A 46 1.54 5.49 2.67
CA LYS A 46 2.47 5.62 3.81
C LYS A 46 3.11 4.27 4.15
N ALA A 47 2.32 3.20 4.20
CA ALA A 47 2.80 1.84 4.46
C ALA A 47 3.84 1.38 3.43
N ILE A 48 3.59 1.60 2.14
CA ILE A 48 4.55 1.22 1.10
C ILE A 48 5.83 2.05 1.19
N ILE A 49 5.73 3.37 1.40
CA ILE A 49 6.91 4.22 1.56
C ILE A 49 7.76 3.73 2.74
N GLN A 50 7.15 3.50 3.89
CA GLN A 50 7.83 2.97 5.07
C GLN A 50 8.45 1.60 4.77
N TRP A 51 7.71 0.69 4.12
CA TRP A 51 8.22 -0.63 3.76
C TRP A 51 9.48 -0.54 2.90
N VAL A 52 9.46 0.30 1.87
CA VAL A 52 10.60 0.53 0.97
C VAL A 52 11.82 1.08 1.72
N GLN A 53 11.61 1.92 2.72
CA GLN A 53 12.70 2.48 3.54
C GLN A 53 13.34 1.45 4.47
N GLU A 54 12.55 0.49 4.96
CA GLU A 54 12.97 -0.46 6.00
C GLU A 54 13.36 -1.84 5.44
N ASN A 55 12.86 -2.21 4.25
CA ASN A 55 12.94 -3.57 3.72
C ASN A 55 13.60 -3.65 2.35
N LYS A 56 14.56 -4.57 2.23
CA LYS A 56 15.29 -4.84 0.99
C LYS A 56 14.47 -5.61 -0.05
N PHE A 57 13.43 -6.34 0.40
CA PHE A 57 12.60 -7.19 -0.44
C PHE A 57 11.19 -6.62 -0.56
N PRO A 58 10.49 -6.88 -1.67
CA PRO A 58 9.13 -6.43 -1.83
C PRO A 58 8.18 -7.05 -0.81
N PRO A 59 7.12 -6.32 -0.45
CA PRO A 59 6.12 -6.83 0.45
C PRO A 59 5.21 -7.84 -0.25
N ALA A 60 4.65 -8.75 0.53
CA ALA A 60 3.40 -9.44 0.22
C ALA A 60 2.19 -8.52 0.41
N ILE A 61 1.06 -8.87 -0.19
CA ILE A 61 -0.21 -8.13 -0.03
C ILE A 61 -0.58 -7.98 1.45
N SER A 62 -0.48 -9.07 2.22
CA SER A 62 -0.81 -9.07 3.66
C SER A 62 0.04 -8.11 4.47
N GLU A 63 1.34 -8.00 4.16
CA GLU A 63 2.25 -7.11 4.89
C GLU A 63 1.89 -5.63 4.68
N ILE A 64 1.47 -5.26 3.46
CA ILE A 64 0.94 -3.91 3.19
C ILE A 64 -0.32 -3.68 4.00
N ARG A 65 -1.25 -4.65 4.04
CA ARG A 65 -2.52 -4.51 4.77
C ARG A 65 -2.30 -4.31 6.26
N ASP A 66 -1.42 -5.11 6.85
CA ASP A 66 -1.12 -5.04 8.28
C ASP A 66 -0.46 -3.71 8.63
N LEU A 67 0.51 -3.27 7.82
CA LEU A 67 1.21 -2.01 8.06
C LEU A 67 0.31 -0.79 7.84
N ALA A 68 -0.54 -0.80 6.80
CA ALA A 68 -1.47 0.29 6.54
C ALA A 68 -2.46 0.48 7.69
N LYS A 69 -3.05 -0.62 8.18
CA LYS A 69 -3.96 -0.58 9.34
C LYS A 69 -3.26 -0.14 10.62
N LYS A 70 -2.00 -0.56 10.82
CA LYS A 70 -1.20 -0.11 11.96
C LYS A 70 -0.95 1.39 11.92
N ILE A 71 -0.57 1.93 10.75
CA ILE A 71 -0.34 3.37 10.57
C ILE A 71 -1.63 4.16 10.76
N GLU A 72 -2.74 3.69 10.19
CA GLU A 72 -4.06 4.26 10.36
C GLU A 72 -4.45 4.33 11.85
N GLN A 73 -4.32 3.22 12.57
CA GLN A 73 -4.61 3.15 14.01
C GLN A 73 -3.73 4.13 14.81
N CYS A 74 -2.42 4.17 14.55
CA CYS A 74 -1.53 5.13 15.22
C CYS A 74 -1.91 6.59 14.91
N ALA A 75 -2.36 6.89 13.69
CA ALA A 75 -2.81 8.24 13.35
C ALA A 75 -4.11 8.61 14.08
N TYR A 76 -5.03 7.67 14.28
CA TYR A 76 -6.21 7.88 15.13
C TYR A 76 -5.84 8.15 16.58
N GLU A 77 -4.91 7.38 17.14
CA GLU A 77 -4.44 7.54 18.53
C GLU A 77 -3.73 8.87 18.76
N ASN A 78 -3.00 9.37 17.76
CA ASN A 78 -2.30 10.65 17.81
C ASN A 78 -3.19 11.87 17.50
N GLY A 79 -4.45 11.66 17.09
CA GLY A 79 -5.37 12.72 16.70
C GLY A 79 -5.11 13.32 15.30
N ASP A 80 -4.27 12.67 14.49
CA ASP A 80 -3.92 13.09 13.14
C ASP A 80 -4.92 12.63 12.08
N ALA A 81 -5.74 11.60 12.38
CA ALA A 81 -6.75 11.06 11.48
C ALA A 81 -8.14 11.70 11.72
N LYS A 82 -8.84 12.04 10.62
CA LYS A 82 -10.20 12.60 10.69
C LYS A 82 -11.17 11.60 11.32
N ILE A 83 -11.73 11.97 12.48
CA ILE A 83 -12.90 11.31 13.05
C ILE A 83 -14.10 11.73 12.20
N TRP A 84 -14.62 10.82 11.37
CA TRP A 84 -15.95 11.02 10.78
C TRP A 84 -16.98 10.57 11.82
N GLN A 85 -17.65 11.53 12.46
CA GLN A 85 -18.88 11.32 13.22
C GLN A 85 -20.08 11.20 12.28
#